data_AF-A0A0Q6GKA7-F1
#
_entry.id   AF-A0A0Q6GKA7-F1
#
_cell.length_a   1.000
_cell.length_b   1.000
_cell.length_c   1.000
_cell.angle_alpha   90.00
_cell.angle_beta   90.00
_cell.angle_gamma   90.00
#
_symmetry.space_group_name_H-M   'P 1'
#
loop_
_entity.id
_entity.type
_entity.pdbx_description
1 polymer ?
#
loop_
_entity_poly.entity_id
_entity_poly.type
_entity_poly.pdbx_seq_one_letter_code
_entity_poly.pdbx_strand_id
1 'polypeptide(L)'
;MDGWLLLLVIVGAVVIAGFAKRLELQVPLVLVAVGSVASFIPGLPRPALEPELLLGVILPPLLYSTALNFSFTSFAHNFRSIVRLGVGLVAVTTVSVGYFSYWLVPELTLGAALVLGAVVAPPDAVAAVAVGRKLGLPSRMMAILTGESLVNDAAALTLFTITVASVTGSGIGVDSPVVFFLYEVVGGVAVGYILSRLVRFARNRMSDSALETVLGILIPFAAYLAAEQIHASGVLAVVTAGFVLGSARSSDAVPTRIQERHVWPTLDLLLETFVFAYMGLQLKFVIDDIAAEGLPVHVIFLYGLLVLLLVMVLRPLALFAGSAIRRSYHRLRKSEHAELTWRQNVVLSWAGMRGVVTLAAAAGVPFTTLAGDDFPGRGIIQAIAFTVAVGTLLIQGVTLPLVIARLDITDPLEAEHLDEQRHRARLISRRAVQECLDEALQKVSDKDTADVLERVRRVTMARIQAGEVEDDNERAQRTRATGATFEEWRRTVLRRQREALLSARDSGELDDEVLRTVLDGLDLEQAASETRLQRFMAERG
;
A
#
# COMPACT_ATOMS: atom_id res chain seq x y z
N MET A 1 -5.93 -7.22 28.89
CA MET A 1 -5.16 -7.96 27.87
C MET A 1 -3.77 -8.20 28.41
N ASP A 2 -3.26 -9.42 28.32
CA ASP A 2 -1.91 -9.68 28.78
C ASP A 2 -0.91 -9.34 27.67
N GLY A 3 -0.27 -8.17 27.75
CA GLY A 3 0.64 -7.67 26.71
C GLY A 3 1.78 -8.64 26.33
N TRP A 4 2.11 -9.59 27.19
CA TRP A 4 3.08 -10.64 26.91
C TRP A 4 2.61 -11.63 25.82
N LEU A 5 1.30 -11.89 25.70
CA LEU A 5 0.75 -12.76 24.65
C LEU A 5 0.92 -12.17 23.26
N LEU A 6 0.60 -10.88 23.11
CA LEU A 6 0.83 -10.18 21.85
C LEU A 6 2.29 -10.21 21.45
N LEU A 7 3.18 -9.98 22.41
CA LEU A 7 4.62 -10.02 22.16
C LEU A 7 5.06 -11.41 21.70
N LEU A 8 4.54 -12.48 22.29
CA LEU A 8 4.81 -13.85 21.82
C LEU A 8 4.30 -14.11 20.41
N VAL A 9 3.10 -13.63 20.07
CA VAL A 9 2.55 -13.75 18.70
C VAL A 9 3.44 -13.02 17.71
N ILE A 10 3.88 -11.80 18.02
CA ILE A 10 4.79 -11.02 17.16
C ILE A 10 6.13 -11.73 17.00
N VAL A 11 6.75 -12.19 18.09
CA VAL A 11 8.03 -12.90 18.04
C VAL A 11 7.91 -14.18 17.21
N GLY A 12 6.85 -14.98 17.43
CA GLY A 12 6.57 -16.17 16.65
C GLY A 12 6.37 -15.86 15.17
N ALA A 13 5.60 -14.80 14.86
CA ALA A 13 5.35 -14.36 13.49
C ALA A 13 6.65 -13.95 12.77
N VAL A 14 7.54 -13.20 13.42
CA VAL A 14 8.83 -12.79 12.84
C VAL A 14 9.73 -14.01 12.58
N VAL A 15 9.79 -14.97 13.51
CA VAL A 15 10.57 -16.20 13.33
C VAL A 15 10.06 -17.02 12.14
N ILE A 16 8.74 -17.22 12.07
CA ILE A 16 8.09 -17.95 10.97
C ILE A 16 8.31 -17.21 9.64
N ALA A 17 8.15 -15.89 9.61
CA ALA A 17 8.39 -15.07 8.44
C ALA A 17 9.84 -15.17 7.94
N GLY A 18 10.81 -15.16 8.86
CA GLY A 18 12.23 -15.38 8.54
C GLY A 18 12.48 -16.75 7.90
N PHE A 19 11.86 -17.80 8.42
CA PHE A 19 11.96 -19.15 7.86
C PHE A 19 11.28 -19.27 6.50
N ALA A 20 10.07 -18.70 6.35
CA ALA A 20 9.34 -18.67 5.09
C ALA A 20 10.13 -17.96 3.98
N LYS A 21 10.76 -16.82 4.29
CA LYS A 21 11.64 -16.10 3.35
C LYS A 21 12.83 -16.95 2.91
N ARG A 22 13.46 -17.69 3.82
CA ARG A 22 14.58 -18.60 3.49
C ARG A 22 14.17 -19.74 2.56
N LEU A 23 12.93 -20.19 2.64
CA LEU A 23 12.37 -21.22 1.77
C LEU A 23 11.70 -20.65 0.51
N GLU A 24 11.80 -19.34 0.26
CA GLU A 24 11.13 -18.62 -0.82
C GLU A 24 9.60 -18.78 -0.86
N LEU A 25 8.99 -19.11 0.29
CA LEU A 25 7.55 -19.24 0.45
C LEU A 25 6.89 -17.88 0.70
N GLN A 26 5.60 -17.78 0.38
CA GLN A 26 4.81 -16.60 0.68
C GLN A 26 4.59 -16.49 2.19
N VAL A 27 5.15 -15.46 2.80
CA VAL A 27 5.07 -15.22 4.25
C VAL A 27 3.61 -15.21 4.78
N PRO A 28 2.64 -14.51 4.15
CA PRO A 28 1.25 -14.52 4.61
C PRO A 28 0.64 -15.92 4.67
N LEU A 29 0.90 -16.74 3.64
CA LEU A 29 0.38 -18.10 3.53
C LEU A 29 0.90 -18.99 4.66
N VAL A 30 2.22 -18.96 4.91
CA VAL A 30 2.86 -19.77 5.93
C VAL A 30 2.38 -19.35 7.32
N LEU A 31 2.26 -18.04 7.58
CA LEU A 31 1.79 -17.53 8.88
C LEU A 31 0.36 -17.94 9.17
N VAL A 32 -0.54 -17.81 8.21
CA VAL A 32 -1.93 -18.22 8.39
C VAL A 32 -2.03 -19.73 8.59
N ALA A 33 -1.34 -20.53 7.77
CA ALA A 33 -1.36 -21.99 7.90
C ALA A 33 -0.78 -22.46 9.25
N VAL A 34 0.39 -21.96 9.64
CA VAL A 34 1.03 -22.31 10.92
C VAL A 34 0.22 -21.78 12.10
N GLY A 35 -0.31 -20.55 12.03
CA GLY A 35 -1.18 -19.98 13.05
C GLY A 35 -2.47 -20.79 13.23
N SER A 36 -3.09 -21.24 12.14
CA SER A 36 -4.27 -22.10 12.17
C SER A 36 -4.00 -23.43 12.83
N VAL A 37 -2.88 -24.09 12.54
CA VAL A 37 -2.47 -25.32 13.23
C VAL A 37 -2.14 -25.03 14.71
N ALA A 38 -1.39 -23.97 14.99
CA ALA A 38 -0.99 -23.58 16.34
C ALA A 38 -2.19 -23.19 17.22
N SER A 39 -3.30 -22.72 16.63
CA SER A 39 -4.51 -22.39 17.36
C SER A 39 -5.08 -23.58 18.15
N PHE A 40 -4.79 -24.82 17.73
CA PHE A 40 -5.22 -26.05 18.39
C PHE A 40 -4.35 -26.51 19.55
N ILE A 41 -3.27 -25.78 19.88
CA ILE A 41 -2.40 -26.09 21.02
C ILE A 41 -3.22 -25.95 22.33
N PRO A 42 -3.33 -27.01 23.15
CA PRO A 42 -4.08 -26.96 24.40
C PRO A 42 -3.52 -25.91 25.36
N GLY A 43 -4.41 -25.13 26.00
CA GLY A 43 -4.03 -24.11 26.97
C GLY A 43 -3.60 -22.77 26.37
N LEU A 44 -3.63 -22.61 25.04
CA LEU A 44 -3.40 -21.31 24.40
C LEU A 44 -4.57 -20.36 24.71
N PRO A 45 -4.34 -19.20 25.34
CA PRO A 45 -5.40 -18.24 25.61
C PRO A 45 -5.87 -17.55 24.32
N ARG A 46 -7.15 -17.13 24.29
CA ARG A 46 -7.72 -16.41 23.16
C ARG A 46 -6.99 -15.09 22.92
N PRO A 47 -6.36 -14.87 21.76
CA PRO A 47 -5.88 -13.55 21.38
C PRO A 47 -7.13 -12.73 21.05
N ALA A 48 -7.62 -11.97 22.01
CA ALA A 48 -8.74 -11.04 21.84
C ALA A 48 -8.17 -9.63 21.63
N LEU A 49 -8.08 -9.18 20.38
CA LEU A 49 -7.83 -7.78 20.07
C LEU A 49 -9.15 -7.05 19.90
N GLU A 50 -9.23 -5.88 20.52
CA GLU A 50 -10.31 -4.93 20.27
C GLU A 50 -10.28 -4.53 18.78
N PRO A 51 -11.43 -4.59 18.08
CA PRO A 51 -11.53 -4.23 16.66
C PRO A 51 -11.02 -2.82 16.36
N GLU A 52 -11.22 -1.89 17.30
CA GLU A 52 -10.75 -0.51 17.23
C GLU A 52 -9.23 -0.42 17.16
N LEU A 53 -8.51 -1.35 17.79
CA LEU A 53 -7.05 -1.44 17.67
C LEU A 53 -6.62 -1.97 16.31
N LEU A 54 -7.34 -2.93 15.73
CA LEU A 54 -7.05 -3.41 14.38
C LEU A 54 -7.25 -2.29 13.33
N LEU A 55 -8.37 -1.57 13.42
CA LEU A 55 -8.73 -0.53 12.47
C LEU A 55 -7.98 0.79 12.70
N GLY A 56 -7.74 1.17 13.95
CA GLY A 56 -7.11 2.45 14.31
C GLY A 56 -5.60 2.39 14.50
N VAL A 57 -5.00 1.22 14.75
CA VAL A 57 -3.54 1.10 14.99
C VAL A 57 -2.82 0.40 13.85
N ILE A 58 -3.40 -0.66 13.26
CA ILE A 58 -2.70 -1.47 12.25
C ILE A 58 -2.94 -0.95 10.85
N LEU A 59 -4.20 -0.68 10.51
CA LEU A 59 -4.59 -0.28 9.16
C LEU A 59 -3.98 1.09 8.74
N PRO A 60 -3.96 2.14 9.58
CA PRO A 60 -3.52 3.46 9.14
C PRO A 60 -2.05 3.51 8.70
N PRO A 61 -1.08 2.91 9.44
CA PRO A 61 0.30 2.83 8.96
C PRO A 61 0.46 2.11 7.62
N LEU A 62 -0.25 0.99 7.39
CA LEU A 62 -0.17 0.20 6.16
C LEU A 62 -0.75 0.97 4.95
N LEU A 63 -1.86 1.67 5.15
CA LEU A 63 -2.46 2.51 4.12
C LEU A 63 -1.56 3.71 3.81
N TYR A 64 -0.99 4.32 4.84
CA TYR A 64 -0.10 5.46 4.69
C TYR A 64 1.19 5.09 3.98
N SER A 65 1.84 3.98 4.34
CA SER A 65 3.05 3.50 3.66
C SER A 65 2.77 3.20 2.19
N THR A 66 1.63 2.59 1.89
CA THR A 66 1.19 2.31 0.51
C THR A 66 0.95 3.60 -0.26
N ALA A 67 0.20 4.56 0.30
CA ALA A 67 -0.11 5.83 -0.35
C ALA A 67 1.14 6.73 -0.52
N LEU A 68 2.03 6.77 0.48
CA LEU A 68 3.32 7.47 0.41
C LEU A 68 4.16 6.98 -0.76
N ASN A 69 4.18 5.67 -0.98
CA ASN A 69 4.99 5.01 -2.01
C ASN A 69 4.25 4.85 -3.34
N PHE A 70 3.03 5.38 -3.47
CA PHE A 70 2.28 5.33 -4.71
C PHE A 70 2.28 6.67 -5.45
N SER A 71 2.27 6.63 -6.78
CA SER A 71 2.27 7.85 -7.61
C SER A 71 0.87 8.39 -7.78
N PHE A 72 0.67 9.67 -7.43
CA PHE A 72 -0.59 10.35 -7.65
C PHE A 72 -0.95 10.45 -9.13
N THR A 73 0.02 10.67 -10.01
CA THR A 73 -0.19 10.75 -11.46
C THR A 73 -0.68 9.40 -12.01
N SER A 74 -0.06 8.30 -11.61
CA SER A 74 -0.49 6.95 -12.00
C SER A 74 -1.88 6.59 -11.46
N PHE A 75 -2.20 7.03 -10.23
CA PHE A 75 -3.56 6.93 -9.67
C PHE A 75 -4.58 7.71 -10.51
N ALA A 76 -4.29 8.99 -10.82
CA ALA A 76 -5.18 9.86 -11.60
C ALA A 76 -5.42 9.31 -13.01
N HIS A 77 -4.37 8.81 -13.68
CA HIS A 77 -4.48 8.21 -15.00
C HIS A 77 -5.36 6.95 -15.01
N ASN A 78 -5.35 6.17 -13.92
CA ASN A 78 -6.14 4.95 -13.78
C ASN A 78 -7.41 5.13 -12.92
N PHE A 79 -7.77 6.37 -12.58
CA PHE A 79 -8.81 6.69 -11.59
C PHE A 79 -10.16 6.02 -11.89
N ARG A 80 -10.58 6.00 -13.17
CA ARG A 80 -11.84 5.36 -13.58
C ARG A 80 -11.84 3.85 -13.29
N SER A 81 -10.72 3.16 -13.56
CA SER A 81 -10.60 1.72 -13.27
C SER A 81 -10.57 1.48 -11.77
N ILE A 82 -9.84 2.31 -11.03
CA ILE A 82 -9.70 2.23 -9.58
C ILE A 82 -11.04 2.44 -8.88
N VAL A 83 -11.78 3.52 -9.18
CA VAL A 83 -13.10 3.78 -8.56
C VAL A 83 -14.12 2.71 -8.92
N ARG A 84 -14.11 2.23 -10.17
CA ARG A 84 -15.03 1.16 -10.58
C ARG A 84 -14.79 -0.14 -9.79
N LEU A 85 -13.54 -0.47 -9.50
CA LEU A 85 -13.20 -1.67 -8.72
C LEU A 85 -13.31 -1.43 -7.21
N GLY A 86 -12.77 -0.32 -6.72
CA GLY A 86 -12.74 0.01 -5.30
C GLY A 86 -14.09 0.43 -4.72
N VAL A 87 -14.97 1.05 -5.49
CA VAL A 87 -16.31 1.45 -5.00
C VAL A 87 -17.40 0.62 -5.65
N GLY A 88 -17.42 0.58 -6.99
CA GLY A 88 -18.49 -0.08 -7.74
C GLY A 88 -18.57 -1.58 -7.48
N LEU A 89 -17.45 -2.30 -7.63
CA LEU A 89 -17.41 -3.75 -7.39
C LEU A 89 -17.58 -4.08 -5.91
N VAL A 90 -17.08 -3.24 -4.99
CA VAL A 90 -17.32 -3.40 -3.54
C VAL A 90 -18.81 -3.34 -3.24
N ALA A 91 -19.53 -2.31 -3.71
CA ALA A 91 -20.98 -2.20 -3.52
C ALA A 91 -21.75 -3.39 -4.12
N VAL A 92 -21.39 -3.80 -5.35
CA VAL A 92 -22.00 -4.99 -5.99
C VAL A 92 -21.74 -6.25 -5.17
N THR A 93 -20.52 -6.43 -4.66
CA THR A 93 -20.16 -7.59 -3.85
C THR A 93 -20.92 -7.59 -2.52
N THR A 94 -21.02 -6.44 -1.86
CA THR A 94 -21.80 -6.27 -0.62
C THR A 94 -23.25 -6.71 -0.79
N VAL A 95 -23.92 -6.19 -1.82
CA VAL A 95 -25.33 -6.54 -2.08
C VAL A 95 -25.48 -8.00 -2.51
N SER A 96 -24.60 -8.50 -3.38
CA SER A 96 -24.69 -9.87 -3.89
C SER A 96 -24.44 -10.90 -2.80
N VAL A 97 -23.38 -10.71 -2.01
CA VAL A 97 -23.05 -11.58 -0.87
C VAL A 97 -24.11 -11.46 0.22
N GLY A 98 -24.60 -10.24 0.50
CA GLY A 98 -25.65 -10.07 1.51
C GLY A 98 -26.96 -10.73 1.13
N TYR A 99 -27.43 -10.56 -0.11
CA TYR A 99 -28.66 -11.23 -0.55
C TYR A 99 -28.48 -12.76 -0.61
N PHE A 100 -27.33 -13.23 -1.10
CA PHE A 100 -27.03 -14.66 -1.13
C PHE A 100 -26.95 -15.28 0.27
N SER A 101 -26.32 -14.58 1.22
CA SER A 101 -26.18 -15.06 2.60
C SER A 101 -27.50 -15.02 3.35
N TYR A 102 -28.35 -14.02 3.10
CA TYR A 102 -29.73 -13.96 3.63
C TYR A 102 -30.56 -15.15 3.15
N TRP A 103 -30.41 -15.55 1.89
CA TRP A 103 -31.10 -16.72 1.34
C TRP A 103 -30.51 -18.05 1.84
N LEU A 104 -29.19 -18.10 2.03
CA LEU A 104 -28.47 -19.33 2.38
C LEU A 104 -28.49 -19.65 3.88
N VAL A 105 -28.44 -18.62 4.74
CA VAL A 105 -28.25 -18.74 6.19
C VAL A 105 -29.53 -18.29 6.91
N PRO A 106 -30.36 -19.23 7.42
CA PRO A 106 -31.64 -18.91 8.04
C PRO A 106 -31.56 -17.98 9.26
N GLU A 107 -30.42 -17.97 9.95
CA GLU A 107 -30.19 -17.20 11.17
C GLU A 107 -29.87 -15.72 10.90
N LEU A 108 -29.58 -15.33 9.65
CA LEU A 108 -29.23 -13.95 9.30
C LEU A 108 -30.45 -13.15 8.87
N THR A 109 -30.64 -11.98 9.47
CA THR A 109 -31.51 -10.95 8.92
C THR A 109 -30.90 -10.34 7.65
N LEU A 110 -31.71 -9.69 6.81
CA LEU A 110 -31.19 -9.01 5.61
C LEU A 110 -30.11 -7.98 5.98
N GLY A 111 -30.29 -7.23 7.07
CA GLY A 111 -29.30 -6.27 7.53
C GLY A 111 -27.99 -6.93 7.97
N ALA A 112 -28.07 -8.00 8.78
CA ALA A 112 -26.89 -8.76 9.20
C ALA A 112 -26.14 -9.40 8.01
N ALA A 113 -26.88 -9.90 7.03
CA ALA A 113 -26.31 -10.44 5.81
C ALA A 113 -25.63 -9.35 4.95
N LEU A 114 -26.21 -8.14 4.88
CA LEU A 114 -25.56 -7.00 4.22
C LEU A 114 -24.29 -6.55 4.96
N VAL A 115 -24.25 -6.63 6.29
CA VAL A 115 -23.00 -6.43 7.07
C VAL A 115 -21.95 -7.45 6.65
N LEU A 116 -22.29 -8.74 6.58
CA LEU A 116 -21.38 -9.79 6.10
C LEU A 116 -20.89 -9.49 4.67
N GLY A 117 -21.78 -9.02 3.80
CA GLY A 117 -21.43 -8.58 2.46
C GLY A 117 -20.39 -7.46 2.46
N ALA A 118 -20.58 -6.42 3.29
CA ALA A 118 -19.65 -5.30 3.40
C ALA A 118 -18.29 -5.72 3.97
N VAL A 119 -18.29 -6.63 4.94
CA VAL A 119 -17.10 -7.19 5.58
C VAL A 119 -16.22 -7.96 4.57
N VAL A 120 -16.83 -8.74 3.68
CA VAL A 120 -16.12 -9.65 2.75
C VAL A 120 -15.86 -9.01 1.37
N ALA A 121 -16.50 -7.89 1.07
CA ALA A 121 -16.37 -7.19 -0.20
C ALA A 121 -14.94 -6.70 -0.54
N PRO A 122 -14.18 -6.04 0.36
CA PRO A 122 -12.90 -5.43 0.01
C PRO A 122 -11.81 -6.48 -0.18
N PRO A 123 -11.15 -6.50 -1.35
CA PRO A 123 -9.97 -7.32 -1.56
C PRO A 123 -8.70 -6.65 -1.02
N ASP A 124 -7.85 -7.43 -0.37
CA ASP A 124 -6.51 -7.05 0.04
C ASP A 124 -5.52 -7.30 -1.12
N ALA A 125 -4.91 -6.22 -1.61
CA ALA A 125 -3.95 -6.27 -2.70
C ALA A 125 -2.51 -6.49 -2.22
N VAL A 126 -2.20 -6.43 -0.93
CA VAL A 126 -0.81 -6.43 -0.42
C VAL A 126 -0.05 -7.68 -0.90
N ALA A 127 -0.61 -8.86 -0.65
CA ALA A 127 -0.01 -10.13 -1.10
C ALA A 127 0.06 -10.22 -2.63
N ALA A 128 -0.94 -9.70 -3.34
CA ALA A 128 -1.00 -9.74 -4.81
C ALA A 128 0.05 -8.83 -5.44
N VAL A 129 0.24 -7.62 -4.89
CA VAL A 129 1.23 -6.63 -5.29
C VAL A 129 2.64 -7.17 -5.05
N ALA A 130 2.88 -7.83 -3.90
CA ALA A 130 4.17 -8.44 -3.61
C ALA A 130 4.55 -9.54 -4.61
N VAL A 131 3.62 -10.48 -4.88
CA VAL A 131 3.80 -11.55 -5.88
C VAL A 131 3.93 -10.97 -7.29
N GLY A 132 3.06 -10.02 -7.63
CA GLY A 132 3.02 -9.37 -8.94
C GLY A 132 4.31 -8.65 -9.26
N ARG A 133 4.89 -7.93 -8.30
CA ARG A 133 6.19 -7.26 -8.44
C ARG A 133 7.32 -8.27 -8.65
N LYS A 134 7.34 -9.36 -7.88
CA LYS A 134 8.38 -10.42 -8.02
C LYS A 134 8.32 -11.10 -9.39
N LEU A 135 7.13 -11.23 -9.97
CA LEU A 135 6.90 -11.86 -11.27
C LEU A 135 6.83 -10.88 -12.45
N GLY A 136 7.11 -9.60 -12.23
CA GLY A 136 7.21 -8.60 -13.31
C GLY A 136 5.87 -8.22 -13.94
N LEU A 137 4.80 -8.09 -13.15
CA LEU A 137 3.53 -7.57 -13.67
C LEU A 137 3.69 -6.14 -14.22
N PRO A 138 3.01 -5.82 -15.33
CA PRO A 138 2.82 -4.46 -15.86
C PRO A 138 2.65 -3.36 -14.80
N SER A 139 3.34 -2.23 -14.95
CA SER A 139 3.25 -1.11 -14.00
C SER A 139 1.82 -0.57 -13.91
N ARG A 140 1.07 -0.59 -15.03
CA ARG A 140 -0.35 -0.26 -15.02
C ARG A 140 -1.21 -1.22 -14.20
N MET A 141 -0.94 -2.54 -14.27
CA MET A 141 -1.67 -3.51 -13.45
C MET A 141 -1.35 -3.32 -11.97
N MET A 142 -0.07 -3.08 -11.66
CA MET A 142 0.38 -2.73 -10.31
C MET A 142 -0.34 -1.47 -9.80
N ALA A 143 -0.43 -0.42 -10.62
CA ALA A 143 -1.14 0.81 -10.27
C ALA A 143 -2.64 0.59 -10.02
N ILE A 144 -3.30 -0.25 -10.82
CA ILE A 144 -4.72 -0.57 -10.62
C ILE A 144 -4.92 -1.39 -9.34
N LEU A 145 -4.08 -2.41 -9.09
CA LEU A 145 -4.17 -3.25 -7.89
C LEU A 145 -3.95 -2.44 -6.60
N THR A 146 -2.86 -1.65 -6.56
CA THR A 146 -2.57 -0.78 -5.41
C THR A 146 -3.63 0.30 -5.24
N GLY A 147 -4.10 0.92 -6.34
CA GLY A 147 -5.14 1.93 -6.28
C GLY A 147 -6.48 1.39 -5.81
N GLU A 148 -6.86 0.18 -6.25
CA GLU A 148 -8.06 -0.52 -5.80
C GLU A 148 -8.03 -0.74 -4.28
N SER A 149 -6.92 -1.23 -3.72
CA SER A 149 -6.79 -1.46 -2.27
C SER A 149 -6.84 -0.19 -1.43
N LEU A 150 -6.39 0.95 -1.95
CA LEU A 150 -6.48 2.22 -1.21
C LEU A 150 -7.91 2.76 -1.13
N VAL A 151 -8.75 2.47 -2.13
CA VAL A 151 -10.11 3.00 -2.22
C VAL A 151 -11.15 2.02 -1.67
N ASN A 152 -10.91 0.72 -1.80
CA ASN A 152 -11.86 -0.31 -1.41
C ASN A 152 -12.09 -0.39 0.10
N ASP A 153 -11.05 -0.20 0.91
CA ASP A 153 -11.14 -0.24 2.37
C ASP A 153 -12.03 0.88 2.87
N ALA A 154 -11.89 2.08 2.29
CA ALA A 154 -12.77 3.20 2.59
C ALA A 154 -14.22 2.87 2.24
N ALA A 155 -14.47 2.43 1.00
CA ALA A 155 -15.82 2.10 0.56
C ALA A 155 -16.45 0.97 1.39
N ALA A 156 -15.68 -0.04 1.77
CA ALA A 156 -16.15 -1.16 2.55
C ALA A 156 -16.46 -0.77 3.99
N LEU A 157 -15.61 0.03 4.65
CA LEU A 157 -15.87 0.51 6.01
C LEU A 157 -17.06 1.49 6.06
N THR A 158 -17.25 2.31 5.04
CA THR A 158 -18.48 3.12 4.90
C THR A 158 -19.72 2.23 4.79
N LEU A 159 -19.71 1.25 3.88
CA LEU A 159 -20.84 0.33 3.72
C LEU A 159 -21.08 -0.50 4.99
N PHE A 160 -20.01 -0.90 5.68
CA PHE A 160 -20.09 -1.56 6.98
C PHE A 160 -20.80 -0.67 8.00
N THR A 161 -20.38 0.59 8.13
CA THR A 161 -21.01 1.56 9.05
C THR A 161 -22.50 1.75 8.75
N ILE A 162 -22.85 1.93 7.47
CA ILE A 162 -24.24 2.10 7.02
C ILE A 162 -25.07 0.85 7.34
N THR A 163 -24.55 -0.34 7.03
CA THR A 163 -25.27 -1.60 7.24
C THR A 163 -25.41 -1.93 8.72
N VAL A 164 -24.36 -1.73 9.53
CA VAL A 164 -24.42 -1.91 10.99
C VAL A 164 -25.42 -0.95 11.60
N ALA A 165 -25.38 0.34 11.25
CA ALA A 165 -26.33 1.33 11.75
C ALA A 165 -27.79 0.98 11.42
N SER A 166 -28.03 0.36 10.26
CA SER A 166 -29.35 -0.14 9.88
C SER A 166 -29.84 -1.30 10.74
N VAL A 167 -28.94 -2.16 11.24
CA VAL A 167 -29.27 -3.31 12.09
C VAL A 167 -29.43 -2.89 13.54
N THR A 168 -28.56 -2.02 14.03
CA THR A 168 -28.57 -1.54 15.42
C THR A 168 -29.66 -0.51 15.68
N GLY A 169 -30.19 0.12 14.63
CA GLY A 169 -31.19 1.19 14.72
C GLY A 169 -30.60 2.54 15.15
N SER A 170 -29.27 2.68 15.16
CA SER A 170 -28.60 3.90 15.64
C SER A 170 -28.75 5.12 14.74
N GLY A 171 -29.15 4.90 13.48
CA GLY A 171 -29.08 5.94 12.46
C GLY A 171 -27.63 6.36 12.17
N ILE A 172 -27.43 7.10 11.08
CA ILE A 172 -26.12 7.64 10.67
C ILE A 172 -26.11 9.18 10.71
N GLY A 173 -27.10 9.80 11.37
CA GLY A 173 -27.27 11.25 11.44
C GLY A 173 -27.67 11.93 10.12
N VAL A 174 -27.68 11.19 9.01
CA VAL A 174 -28.04 11.65 7.66
C VAL A 174 -29.04 10.66 7.05
N ASP A 175 -30.18 11.16 6.58
CA ASP A 175 -31.27 10.30 6.08
C ASP A 175 -30.94 9.55 4.78
N SER A 176 -30.00 10.06 4.00
CA SER A 176 -29.58 9.46 2.73
C SER A 176 -28.20 8.81 2.84
N PRO A 177 -28.08 7.48 2.66
CA PRO A 177 -26.80 6.77 2.63
C PRO A 177 -25.83 7.32 1.57
N VAL A 178 -26.35 7.84 0.46
CA VAL A 178 -25.54 8.43 -0.61
C VAL A 178 -24.93 9.76 -0.18
N VAL A 179 -25.69 10.58 0.55
CA VAL A 179 -25.20 11.86 1.08
C VAL A 179 -24.19 11.61 2.20
N PHE A 180 -24.46 10.63 3.07
CA PHE A 180 -23.51 10.20 4.10
C PHE A 180 -22.19 9.74 3.47
N PHE A 181 -22.24 8.87 2.46
CA PHE A 181 -21.05 8.43 1.72
C PHE A 181 -20.26 9.61 1.14
N LEU A 182 -20.95 10.57 0.50
CA LEU A 182 -20.29 11.75 -0.05
C LEU A 182 -19.65 12.63 1.03
N TYR A 183 -20.33 12.81 2.16
CA TYR A 183 -19.79 13.52 3.33
C TYR A 183 -18.53 12.83 3.85
N GLU A 184 -18.57 11.51 4.00
CA GLU A 184 -17.47 10.73 4.53
C GLU A 184 -16.22 10.84 3.63
N VAL A 185 -16.43 10.77 2.31
CA VAL A 185 -15.38 10.94 1.29
C VAL A 185 -14.79 12.34 1.31
N VAL A 186 -15.64 13.38 1.23
CA VAL A 186 -15.17 14.78 1.17
C VAL A 186 -14.50 15.18 2.48
N GLY A 187 -15.08 14.79 3.62
CA GLY A 187 -14.54 15.04 4.95
C GLY A 187 -13.17 14.39 5.14
N GLY A 188 -13.03 13.11 4.76
CA GLY A 188 -11.75 12.40 4.87
C GLY A 188 -10.66 13.06 4.04
N VAL A 189 -10.96 13.37 2.78
CA VAL A 189 -10.02 14.08 1.88
C VAL A 189 -9.64 15.46 2.44
N ALA A 190 -10.61 16.23 2.94
CA ALA A 190 -10.35 17.55 3.52
C ALA A 190 -9.45 17.46 4.76
N VAL A 191 -9.72 16.55 5.69
CA VAL A 191 -8.90 16.34 6.90
C VAL A 191 -7.48 15.95 6.52
N GLY A 192 -7.31 14.95 5.64
CA GLY A 192 -5.99 14.50 5.19
C GLY A 192 -5.18 15.61 4.51
N TYR A 193 -5.83 16.42 3.68
CA TYR A 193 -5.18 17.57 3.03
C TYR A 193 -4.75 18.64 4.03
N ILE A 194 -5.64 19.05 4.95
CA ILE A 194 -5.35 20.06 5.98
C ILE A 194 -4.21 19.59 6.89
N LEU A 195 -4.29 18.36 7.38
CA LEU A 195 -3.26 17.79 8.25
C LEU A 195 -1.90 17.76 7.54
N SER A 196 -1.87 17.37 6.27
CA SER A 196 -0.62 17.38 5.49
C SER A 196 0.00 18.76 5.35
N ARG A 197 -0.83 19.80 5.18
CA ARG A 197 -0.34 21.19 5.14
C ARG A 197 0.25 21.61 6.48
N LEU A 198 -0.39 21.22 7.60
CA LEU A 198 0.12 21.48 8.95
C LEU A 198 1.44 20.77 9.20
N VAL A 199 1.54 19.48 8.83
CA VAL A 199 2.76 18.68 8.96
C VAL A 199 3.90 19.29 8.16
N ARG A 200 3.67 19.70 6.91
CA ARG A 200 4.72 20.39 6.12
C ARG A 200 5.19 21.68 6.78
N PHE A 201 4.28 22.46 7.32
CA PHE A 201 4.61 23.69 8.02
C PHE A 201 5.44 23.42 9.29
N ALA A 202 5.18 22.31 9.98
CA ALA A 202 5.97 21.86 11.12
C ALA A 202 7.36 21.36 10.70
N ARG A 203 7.45 20.48 9.69
CA ARG A 203 8.73 19.97 9.14
C ARG A 203 9.65 21.09 8.70
N ASN A 204 9.14 22.11 8.03
CA ASN A 204 9.95 23.27 7.60
C ASN A 204 10.56 24.09 8.76
N ARG A 205 10.14 23.84 10.01
CA ARG A 205 10.73 24.45 11.21
C ARG A 205 11.54 23.46 12.06
N MET A 206 11.57 22.19 11.68
CA MET A 206 12.35 21.17 12.36
C MET A 206 13.72 21.07 11.70
N SER A 207 14.76 20.91 12.51
CA SER A 207 16.13 20.69 12.05
C SER A 207 16.65 19.29 12.40
N ASP A 208 15.86 18.52 13.17
CA ASP A 208 16.21 17.22 13.73
C ASP A 208 15.48 16.09 12.99
N SER A 209 16.24 15.25 12.29
CA SER A 209 15.71 14.12 11.51
C SER A 209 15.00 13.06 12.36
N ALA A 210 15.36 12.88 13.63
CA ALA A 210 14.69 11.93 14.51
C ALA A 210 13.27 12.41 14.84
N LEU A 211 13.10 13.71 15.12
CA LEU A 211 11.78 14.31 15.35
C LEU A 211 10.91 14.26 14.08
N GLU A 212 11.48 14.50 12.91
CA GLU A 212 10.75 14.37 11.63
C GLU A 212 10.28 12.94 11.38
N THR A 213 11.09 11.95 11.74
CA THR A 213 10.74 10.52 11.64
C THR A 213 9.63 10.15 12.61
N VAL A 214 9.72 10.57 13.88
CA VAL A 214 8.66 10.36 14.89
C VAL A 214 7.36 11.01 14.44
N LEU A 215 7.42 12.26 13.96
CA LEU A 215 6.26 12.93 13.39
C LEU A 215 5.69 12.12 12.21
N GLY A 216 6.56 11.62 11.33
CA GLY A 216 6.21 10.72 10.23
C GLY A 216 5.36 9.52 10.66
N ILE A 217 5.76 8.85 11.74
CA ILE A 217 5.04 7.70 12.31
C ILE A 217 3.68 8.13 12.88
N LEU A 218 3.56 9.32 13.47
CA LEU A 218 2.32 9.79 14.09
C LEU A 218 1.22 10.21 13.09
N ILE A 219 1.60 10.63 11.87
CA ILE A 219 0.67 11.14 10.85
C ILE A 219 -0.48 10.18 10.52
N PRO A 220 -0.26 8.89 10.21
CA PRO A 220 -1.37 7.98 9.90
C PRO A 220 -2.40 7.92 11.03
N PHE A 221 -1.96 7.83 12.28
CA PHE A 221 -2.87 7.79 13.43
C PHE A 221 -3.62 9.10 13.60
N ALA A 222 -2.92 10.24 13.49
CA ALA A 222 -3.53 11.56 13.60
C ALA A 222 -4.56 11.81 12.48
N ALA A 223 -4.27 11.40 11.24
CA ALA A 223 -5.18 11.53 10.11
C ALA A 223 -6.44 10.70 10.31
N TYR A 224 -6.26 9.43 10.70
CA TYR A 224 -7.36 8.50 10.93
C TYR A 224 -8.28 8.98 12.04
N LEU A 225 -7.71 9.24 13.23
CA LEU A 225 -8.48 9.66 14.40
C LEU A 225 -9.15 11.02 14.21
N ALA A 226 -8.47 11.99 13.58
CA ALA A 226 -9.08 13.30 13.35
C ALA A 226 -10.30 13.25 12.42
N ALA A 227 -10.29 12.35 11.43
CA ALA A 227 -11.44 12.15 10.55
C ALA A 227 -12.58 11.39 11.25
N GLU A 228 -12.28 10.35 12.02
CA GLU A 228 -13.30 9.62 12.77
C GLU A 228 -14.04 10.49 13.79
N GLN A 229 -13.36 11.44 14.43
CA GLN A 229 -13.97 12.37 15.39
C GLN A 229 -15.07 13.24 14.78
N ILE A 230 -15.07 13.43 13.46
CA ILE A 230 -16.11 14.12 12.70
C ILE A 230 -16.95 13.14 11.86
N HIS A 231 -16.87 11.83 12.10
CA HIS A 231 -17.53 10.78 11.32
C HIS A 231 -17.21 10.83 9.82
N ALA A 232 -16.00 11.25 9.47
CA ALA A 232 -15.47 11.21 8.12
C ALA A 232 -14.52 10.02 7.93
N SER A 233 -14.12 9.75 6.68
CA SER A 233 -13.40 8.51 6.35
C SER A 233 -11.95 8.59 6.82
N GLY A 234 -11.63 7.89 7.90
CA GLY A 234 -10.26 7.76 8.42
C GLY A 234 -9.30 7.21 7.37
N VAL A 235 -9.73 6.18 6.62
CA VAL A 235 -8.96 5.59 5.51
C VAL A 235 -8.61 6.66 4.47
N LEU A 236 -9.60 7.42 3.95
CA LEU A 236 -9.31 8.44 2.93
C LEU A 236 -8.49 9.62 3.46
N ALA A 237 -8.62 9.97 4.74
CA ALA A 237 -7.77 10.98 5.37
C ALA A 237 -6.29 10.54 5.37
N VAL A 238 -6.03 9.29 5.76
CA VAL A 238 -4.69 8.69 5.74
C VAL A 238 -4.13 8.60 4.33
N VAL A 239 -4.91 8.11 3.37
CA VAL A 239 -4.50 7.96 1.97
C VAL A 239 -4.21 9.32 1.34
N THR A 240 -5.07 10.31 1.59
CA THR A 240 -4.86 11.69 1.11
C THR A 240 -3.58 12.26 1.72
N ALA A 241 -3.36 12.06 3.03
CA ALA A 241 -2.15 12.52 3.67
C ALA A 241 -0.89 11.87 3.10
N GLY A 242 -0.94 10.56 2.81
CA GLY A 242 0.12 9.81 2.16
C GLY A 242 0.44 10.34 0.76
N PHE A 243 -0.54 10.59 -0.09
CA PHE A 243 -0.31 11.15 -1.43
C PHE A 243 0.29 12.57 -1.38
N VAL A 244 -0.30 13.41 -0.54
CA VAL A 244 0.09 14.82 -0.41
C VAL A 244 1.53 14.90 0.13
N LEU A 245 1.88 14.14 1.18
CA LEU A 245 3.25 14.13 1.71
C LEU A 245 4.24 13.38 0.80
N GLY A 246 3.84 12.25 0.21
CA GLY A 246 4.65 11.43 -0.69
C GLY A 246 5.15 12.19 -1.92
N SER A 247 4.26 12.97 -2.56
CA SER A 247 4.60 13.82 -3.72
C SER A 247 5.66 14.89 -3.43
N ALA A 248 5.85 15.29 -2.16
CA ALA A 248 6.82 16.30 -1.75
C ALA A 248 8.07 15.73 -1.08
N ARG A 249 8.24 14.41 -0.95
CA ARG A 249 9.47 13.80 -0.38
C ARG A 249 10.73 14.24 -1.09
N SER A 250 10.61 14.65 -2.35
CA SER A 250 11.68 15.24 -3.15
C SER A 250 12.26 16.54 -2.57
N SER A 251 11.53 17.22 -1.68
CA SER A 251 11.95 18.47 -1.03
C SER A 251 12.53 18.28 0.38
N ASP A 252 12.39 17.10 0.99
CA ASP A 252 12.90 16.81 2.34
C ASP A 252 14.44 16.71 2.38
N ALA A 253 15.04 16.79 3.58
CA ALA A 253 16.47 16.58 3.75
C ALA A 253 16.85 15.10 3.48
N VAL A 254 18.04 14.87 2.88
CA VAL A 254 18.50 13.51 2.51
C VAL A 254 18.61 12.53 3.69
N PRO A 255 19.11 12.92 4.88
CA PRO A 255 19.14 12.02 6.03
C PRO A 255 17.75 11.53 6.46
N THR A 256 16.76 12.44 6.47
CA THR A 256 15.36 12.12 6.78
C THR A 256 14.77 11.15 5.74
N ARG A 257 15.05 11.37 4.44
CA ARG A 257 14.63 10.44 3.38
C ARG A 257 15.18 9.03 3.57
N ILE A 258 16.45 8.91 3.92
CA ILE A 258 17.13 7.62 4.08
C ILE A 258 16.62 6.88 5.34
N GLN A 259 16.38 7.59 6.44
CA GLN A 259 15.83 7.00 7.65
C GLN A 259 14.39 6.50 7.43
N GLU A 260 13.51 7.35 6.89
CA GLU A 260 12.12 6.97 6.59
C GLU A 260 12.05 5.78 5.62
N ARG A 261 13.01 5.63 4.70
CA ARG A 261 13.09 4.51 3.74
C ARG A 261 13.24 3.15 4.41
N HIS A 262 13.85 3.08 5.60
CA HIS A 262 14.04 1.82 6.32
C HIS A 262 12.94 1.58 7.36
N VAL A 263 12.36 2.64 7.91
CA VAL A 263 11.32 2.54 8.94
C VAL A 263 10.04 1.91 8.36
N TRP A 264 9.53 2.41 7.23
CA TRP A 264 8.25 1.93 6.69
C TRP A 264 8.24 0.45 6.30
N PRO A 265 9.19 -0.07 5.49
CA PRO A 265 9.20 -1.49 5.16
C PRO A 265 9.34 -2.41 6.39
N THR A 266 10.01 -1.94 7.43
CA THR A 266 10.15 -2.68 8.69
C THR A 266 8.83 -2.70 9.46
N LEU A 267 8.12 -1.57 9.52
CA LEU A 267 6.78 -1.47 10.11
C LEU A 267 5.77 -2.30 9.32
N ASP A 268 5.76 -2.22 7.99
CA ASP A 268 4.89 -3.01 7.12
C ASP A 268 5.09 -4.51 7.39
N LEU A 269 6.34 -4.97 7.39
CA LEU A 269 6.66 -6.37 7.71
C LEU A 269 6.15 -6.77 9.10
N LEU A 270 6.37 -5.94 10.12
CA LEU A 270 5.95 -6.24 11.48
C LEU A 270 4.42 -6.32 11.59
N LEU A 271 3.71 -5.34 11.04
CA LEU A 271 2.25 -5.27 11.09
C LEU A 271 1.61 -6.39 10.26
N GLU A 272 2.07 -6.61 9.02
CA GLU A 272 1.56 -7.68 8.17
C GLU A 272 1.78 -9.06 8.80
N THR A 273 3.01 -9.34 9.27
CA THR A 273 3.31 -10.65 9.87
C THR A 273 2.49 -10.89 11.14
N PHE A 274 2.34 -9.87 11.98
CA PHE A 274 1.46 -9.93 13.13
C PHE A 274 0.02 -10.24 12.74
N VAL A 275 -0.54 -9.52 11.76
CA VAL A 275 -1.94 -9.74 11.40
C VAL A 275 -2.17 -11.11 10.78
N PHE A 276 -1.31 -11.56 9.86
CA PHE A 276 -1.48 -12.89 9.27
C PHE A 276 -1.33 -14.00 10.31
N ALA A 277 -0.45 -13.83 11.31
CA ALA A 277 -0.37 -14.76 12.44
C ALA A 277 -1.65 -14.71 13.31
N TYR A 278 -2.11 -13.51 13.65
CA TYR A 278 -3.32 -13.28 14.43
C TYR A 278 -4.56 -13.89 13.74
N MET A 279 -4.69 -13.66 12.43
CA MET A 279 -5.69 -14.27 11.57
C MET A 279 -5.63 -15.79 11.67
N GLY A 280 -4.48 -16.42 11.46
CA GLY A 280 -4.34 -17.87 11.56
C GLY A 280 -4.79 -18.41 12.93
N LEU A 281 -4.38 -17.75 14.00
CA LEU A 281 -4.68 -18.14 15.38
C LEU A 281 -6.17 -18.11 15.74
N GLN A 282 -7.01 -17.39 14.98
CA GLN A 282 -8.44 -17.30 15.27
C GLN A 282 -9.22 -18.59 14.96
N LEU A 283 -8.68 -19.52 14.17
CA LEU A 283 -9.43 -20.70 13.67
C LEU A 283 -10.12 -21.50 14.78
N LYS A 284 -9.38 -21.91 15.82
CA LYS A 284 -9.97 -22.67 16.93
C LYS A 284 -11.07 -21.89 17.64
N PHE A 285 -10.85 -20.60 17.90
CA PHE A 285 -11.81 -19.78 18.64
C PHE A 285 -13.11 -19.56 17.85
N VAL A 286 -13.01 -19.39 16.53
CA VAL A 286 -14.18 -19.35 15.65
C VAL A 286 -14.97 -20.66 15.71
N ILE A 287 -14.29 -21.81 15.73
CA ILE A 287 -14.94 -23.13 15.87
C ILE A 287 -15.62 -23.26 17.24
N ASP A 288 -14.93 -22.87 18.32
CA ASP A 288 -15.46 -22.95 19.69
C ASP A 288 -16.67 -22.03 19.88
N ASP A 289 -16.63 -20.80 19.33
CA ASP A 289 -17.71 -19.82 19.43
C ASP A 289 -18.99 -20.37 18.77
N ILE A 290 -18.90 -20.94 17.55
CA ILE A 290 -20.04 -21.57 16.87
C ILE A 290 -20.56 -22.78 17.65
N ALA A 291 -19.65 -23.61 18.18
CA ALA A 291 -20.03 -24.79 18.95
C ALA A 291 -20.74 -24.41 20.26
N ALA A 292 -20.33 -23.31 20.91
CA ALA A 292 -20.95 -22.78 22.11
C ALA A 292 -22.37 -22.24 21.85
N GLU A 293 -22.63 -21.69 20.67
CA GLU A 293 -23.96 -21.29 20.21
C GLU A 293 -24.88 -22.49 19.88
N GLY A 294 -24.37 -23.73 19.96
CA GLY A 294 -25.13 -24.95 19.65
C GLY A 294 -25.37 -25.16 18.15
N LEU A 295 -24.69 -24.39 17.30
CA LEU A 295 -24.82 -24.46 15.86
C LEU A 295 -23.93 -25.57 15.28
N PRO A 296 -24.37 -26.26 14.22
CA PRO A 296 -23.57 -27.28 13.56
C PRO A 296 -22.39 -26.65 12.81
N VAL A 297 -21.20 -26.69 13.42
CA VAL A 297 -19.95 -26.12 12.89
C VAL A 297 -19.73 -26.42 11.40
N HIS A 298 -19.90 -27.69 11.01
CA HIS A 298 -19.70 -28.13 9.63
C HIS A 298 -20.64 -27.43 8.62
N VAL A 299 -21.86 -27.10 9.02
CA VAL A 299 -22.83 -26.38 8.17
C VAL A 299 -22.42 -24.92 8.02
N ILE A 300 -22.00 -24.26 9.10
CA ILE A 300 -21.54 -22.86 9.04
C ILE A 300 -20.29 -22.71 8.17
N PHE A 301 -19.33 -23.63 8.29
CA PHE A 301 -18.16 -23.65 7.40
C PHE A 301 -18.53 -23.99 5.94
N LEU A 302 -19.56 -24.81 5.71
CA LEU A 302 -20.10 -25.04 4.37
C LEU A 302 -20.72 -23.75 3.79
N TYR A 303 -21.48 -22.99 4.57
CA TYR A 303 -21.97 -21.67 4.15
C TYR A 303 -20.80 -20.74 3.82
N GLY A 304 -19.77 -20.73 4.68
CA GLY A 304 -18.53 -20.00 4.43
C GLY A 304 -17.86 -20.37 3.11
N LEU A 305 -17.80 -21.65 2.78
CA LEU A 305 -17.24 -22.15 1.51
C LEU A 305 -18.08 -21.73 0.30
N LEU A 306 -19.41 -21.75 0.41
CA LEU A 306 -20.31 -21.31 -0.65
C LEU A 306 -20.21 -19.80 -0.89
N VAL A 307 -20.14 -19.01 0.18
CA VAL A 307 -19.88 -17.55 0.09
C VAL A 307 -18.50 -17.30 -0.52
N LEU A 308 -17.47 -18.04 -0.11
CA LEU A 308 -16.12 -17.96 -0.70
C LEU A 308 -16.17 -18.21 -2.21
N LEU A 309 -16.87 -19.26 -2.65
CA LEU A 309 -17.04 -19.57 -4.07
C LEU A 309 -17.73 -18.42 -4.82
N LEU A 310 -18.83 -17.89 -4.28
CA LEU A 310 -19.53 -16.74 -4.86
C LEU A 310 -18.59 -15.55 -5.02
N VAL A 311 -17.86 -15.21 -3.97
CA VAL A 311 -16.91 -14.09 -3.91
C VAL A 311 -15.77 -14.26 -4.93
N MET A 312 -15.28 -15.50 -5.11
CA MET A 312 -14.26 -15.84 -6.12
C MET A 312 -14.80 -15.74 -7.55
N VAL A 313 -16.09 -15.99 -7.78
CA VAL A 313 -16.73 -15.92 -9.11
C VAL A 313 -17.16 -14.50 -9.48
N LEU A 314 -17.64 -13.71 -8.51
CA LEU A 314 -18.15 -12.36 -8.73
C LEU A 314 -17.11 -11.44 -9.34
N ARG A 315 -15.85 -11.50 -8.88
CA ARG A 315 -14.78 -10.60 -9.36
C ARG A 315 -14.42 -10.85 -10.84
N PRO A 316 -14.12 -12.08 -11.29
CA PRO A 316 -13.98 -12.39 -12.71
C PRO A 316 -15.21 -11.98 -13.52
N LEU A 317 -16.40 -12.34 -13.05
CA LEU A 317 -17.64 -12.03 -13.76
C LEU A 317 -17.80 -10.52 -13.99
N ALA A 318 -17.58 -9.70 -12.97
CA ALA A 318 -17.68 -8.25 -13.05
C ALA A 318 -16.62 -7.63 -13.98
N LEU A 319 -15.38 -8.11 -13.92
CA LEU A 319 -14.30 -7.63 -14.78
C LEU A 319 -14.55 -7.98 -16.25
N PHE A 320 -14.95 -9.21 -16.54
CA PHE A 320 -15.27 -9.65 -17.89
C PHE A 320 -16.52 -8.98 -18.44
N ALA A 321 -17.60 -8.88 -17.66
CA ALA A 321 -18.80 -8.14 -18.03
C ALA A 321 -18.49 -6.68 -18.35
N GLY A 322 -17.71 -6.01 -17.50
CA GLY A 322 -17.26 -4.63 -17.73
C GLY A 322 -16.41 -4.49 -19.00
N SER A 323 -15.58 -5.48 -19.32
CA SER A 323 -14.79 -5.50 -20.57
C SER A 323 -15.67 -5.71 -21.80
N ALA A 324 -16.71 -6.54 -21.71
CA ALA A 324 -17.62 -6.83 -22.82
C ALA A 324 -18.51 -5.62 -23.13
N ILE A 325 -19.06 -4.97 -22.11
CA ILE A 325 -19.86 -3.75 -22.24
C ILE A 325 -19.05 -2.65 -22.92
N ARG A 326 -17.79 -2.43 -22.48
CA ARG A 326 -16.91 -1.44 -23.12
C ARG A 326 -16.55 -1.79 -24.55
N ARG A 327 -16.24 -3.05 -24.86
CA ARG A 327 -15.96 -3.47 -26.25
C ARG A 327 -17.15 -3.18 -27.17
N SER A 328 -18.37 -3.37 -26.69
CA SER A 328 -19.59 -3.02 -27.42
C SER A 328 -19.74 -1.50 -27.61
N TYR A 329 -19.40 -0.70 -26.60
CA TYR A 329 -19.46 0.77 -26.66
C TYR A 329 -18.32 1.41 -27.48
N HIS A 330 -17.12 0.83 -27.47
CA HIS A 330 -15.93 1.34 -28.17
C HIS A 330 -15.95 1.09 -29.67
N ARG A 331 -16.74 0.12 -30.16
CA ARG A 331 -17.03 0.01 -31.60
C ARG A 331 -17.67 1.29 -32.16
N LEU A 332 -18.24 2.15 -31.31
CA LEU A 332 -18.88 3.41 -31.69
C LEU A 332 -18.00 4.65 -31.49
N ARG A 333 -16.86 4.56 -30.77
CA ARG A 333 -16.03 5.73 -30.44
C ARG A 333 -14.54 5.34 -30.38
N LYS A 334 -13.76 5.77 -31.38
CA LYS A 334 -12.28 5.67 -31.41
C LYS A 334 -11.72 6.38 -30.18
N SER A 335 -11.37 5.63 -29.15
CA SER A 335 -10.71 6.13 -27.95
C SER A 335 -9.35 5.45 -27.85
N GLU A 336 -8.29 6.25 -27.73
CA GLU A 336 -6.87 5.83 -27.69
C GLU A 336 -6.42 5.18 -26.37
N HIS A 337 -7.31 5.00 -25.40
CA HIS A 337 -6.92 4.36 -24.14
C HIS A 337 -6.81 2.85 -24.36
N ALA A 338 -5.57 2.33 -24.38
CA ALA A 338 -5.32 0.90 -24.43
C ALA A 338 -6.14 0.19 -23.34
N GLU A 339 -7.00 -0.76 -23.70
CA GLU A 339 -7.73 -1.57 -22.73
C GLU A 339 -6.82 -2.66 -22.16
N LEU A 340 -7.09 -3.12 -20.94
CA LEU A 340 -6.41 -4.30 -20.42
C LEU A 340 -6.72 -5.51 -21.31
N THR A 341 -5.67 -6.24 -21.70
CA THR A 341 -5.78 -7.50 -22.44
C THR A 341 -6.60 -8.52 -21.65
N TRP A 342 -7.24 -9.48 -22.31
CA TRP A 342 -8.00 -10.53 -21.61
C TRP A 342 -7.14 -11.29 -20.59
N ARG A 343 -5.85 -11.54 -20.89
CA ARG A 343 -4.86 -12.14 -19.97
C ARG A 343 -4.65 -11.29 -18.72
N GLN A 344 -4.48 -9.98 -18.89
CA GLN A 344 -4.36 -9.01 -17.80
C GLN A 344 -5.63 -8.99 -16.95
N ASN A 345 -6.82 -9.07 -17.56
CA ASN A 345 -8.09 -9.14 -16.82
C ASN A 345 -8.24 -10.44 -16.02
N VAL A 346 -7.79 -11.60 -16.53
CA VAL A 346 -7.78 -12.85 -15.75
C VAL A 346 -6.95 -12.67 -14.48
N VAL A 347 -5.73 -12.16 -14.62
CA VAL A 347 -4.81 -12.02 -13.48
C VAL A 347 -5.28 -10.96 -12.50
N LEU A 348 -5.76 -9.82 -13.00
CA LEU A 348 -6.38 -8.80 -12.16
C LEU A 348 -7.60 -9.35 -11.39
N SER A 349 -8.40 -10.23 -12.02
CA SER A 349 -9.54 -10.86 -11.36
C SER A 349 -9.15 -11.88 -10.30
N TRP A 350 -8.01 -12.55 -10.48
CA TRP A 350 -7.51 -13.58 -9.58
C TRP A 350 -6.69 -13.05 -8.41
N ALA A 351 -6.18 -11.82 -8.54
CA ALA A 351 -5.40 -11.10 -7.54
C ALA A 351 -6.22 -10.57 -6.34
N GLY A 352 -7.51 -10.89 -6.25
CA GLY A 352 -8.41 -10.36 -5.23
C GLY A 352 -8.49 -11.17 -3.94
N MET A 353 -7.37 -11.36 -3.25
CA MET A 353 -7.36 -12.02 -1.94
C MET A 353 -8.13 -11.18 -0.91
N ARG A 354 -8.75 -11.77 0.11
CA ARG A 354 -9.33 -11.02 1.26
C ARG A 354 -8.36 -11.13 2.42
N GLY A 355 -8.25 -10.07 3.21
CA GLY A 355 -7.18 -9.95 4.18
C GLY A 355 -7.63 -9.38 5.52
N VAL A 356 -6.73 -8.60 6.10
CA VAL A 356 -6.83 -8.03 7.46
C VAL A 356 -8.13 -7.29 7.70
N VAL A 357 -8.51 -6.44 6.75
CA VAL A 357 -9.67 -5.54 6.87
C VAL A 357 -10.97 -6.32 7.03
N THR A 358 -11.11 -7.45 6.33
CA THR A 358 -12.25 -8.35 6.47
C THR A 358 -12.37 -8.90 7.89
N LEU A 359 -11.28 -9.33 8.51
CA LEU A 359 -11.33 -9.82 9.89
C LEU A 359 -11.57 -8.70 10.91
N ALA A 360 -10.92 -7.56 10.72
CA ALA A 360 -11.08 -6.41 11.59
C ALA A 360 -12.53 -5.91 11.59
N ALA A 361 -13.14 -5.79 10.40
CA ALA A 361 -14.54 -5.41 10.26
C ALA A 361 -15.49 -6.49 10.84
N ALA A 362 -15.20 -7.78 10.65
CA ALA A 362 -15.99 -8.87 11.24
C ALA A 362 -15.95 -8.85 12.78
N ALA A 363 -14.78 -8.57 13.35
CA ALA A 363 -14.62 -8.42 14.80
C ALA A 363 -15.34 -7.17 15.32
N GLY A 364 -15.35 -6.10 14.53
CA GLY A 364 -16.01 -4.81 14.79
C GLY A 364 -17.54 -4.84 14.76
N VAL A 365 -18.15 -5.98 14.41
CA VAL A 365 -19.61 -6.15 14.54
C VAL A 365 -20.00 -6.00 16.02
N PRO A 366 -20.91 -5.06 16.36
CA PRO A 366 -21.31 -4.82 17.74
C PRO A 366 -21.85 -6.07 18.42
N PHE A 367 -21.71 -6.16 19.75
CA PHE A 367 -22.28 -7.28 20.52
C PHE A 367 -23.80 -7.18 20.62
N THR A 368 -24.33 -5.96 20.77
CA THR A 368 -25.76 -5.70 20.99
C THR A 368 -26.27 -4.59 20.07
N THR A 369 -27.57 -4.61 19.81
CA THR A 369 -28.32 -3.54 19.15
C THR A 369 -28.68 -2.43 20.15
N LEU A 370 -29.23 -1.29 19.68
CA LEU A 370 -29.71 -0.25 20.60
C LEU A 370 -30.89 -0.69 21.47
N ALA A 371 -31.63 -1.71 21.03
CA ALA A 371 -32.73 -2.29 21.81
C ALA A 371 -32.23 -3.13 23.01
N GLY A 372 -30.91 -3.40 23.08
CA GLY A 372 -30.31 -4.28 24.09
C GLY A 372 -30.26 -5.75 23.70
N ASP A 373 -30.86 -6.13 22.57
CA ASP A 373 -30.81 -7.48 22.02
C ASP A 373 -29.43 -7.80 21.43
N ASP A 374 -29.02 -9.06 21.47
CA ASP A 374 -27.79 -9.54 20.83
C ASP A 374 -27.80 -9.25 19.32
N PHE A 375 -26.63 -8.95 18.76
CA PHE A 375 -26.52 -8.71 17.33
C PHE A 375 -26.80 -10.01 16.56
N PRO A 376 -27.73 -9.99 15.59
CA PRO A 376 -28.19 -11.19 14.90
C PRO A 376 -27.05 -11.87 14.12
N GLY A 377 -26.73 -13.10 14.51
CA GLY A 377 -25.77 -13.97 13.80
C GLY A 377 -24.32 -13.47 13.80
N ARG A 378 -23.90 -12.71 14.81
CA ARG A 378 -22.52 -12.18 14.92
C ARG A 378 -21.44 -13.27 14.80
N GLY A 379 -21.58 -14.39 15.53
CA GLY A 379 -20.66 -15.52 15.45
C GLY A 379 -20.59 -16.13 14.04
N ILE A 380 -21.73 -16.22 13.37
CA ILE A 380 -21.83 -16.71 11.98
C ILE A 380 -21.14 -15.76 11.00
N ILE A 381 -21.32 -14.44 11.16
CA ILE A 381 -20.64 -13.43 10.34
C ILE A 381 -19.12 -13.58 10.48
N GLN A 382 -18.62 -13.71 11.71
CA GLN A 382 -17.19 -13.89 11.97
C GLN A 382 -16.66 -15.20 11.36
N ALA A 383 -17.41 -16.28 11.47
CA ALA A 383 -17.04 -17.57 10.90
C ALA A 383 -16.98 -17.58 9.37
N ILE A 384 -17.98 -16.97 8.71
CA ILE A 384 -18.00 -16.86 7.25
C ILE A 384 -16.90 -15.90 6.79
N ALA A 385 -16.75 -14.74 7.43
CA ALA A 385 -15.69 -13.78 7.11
C ALA A 385 -14.29 -14.40 7.23
N PHE A 386 -14.06 -15.17 8.31
CA PHE A 386 -12.84 -15.95 8.50
C PHE A 386 -12.62 -16.95 7.37
N THR A 387 -13.65 -17.74 7.04
CA THR A 387 -13.58 -18.76 5.99
C THR A 387 -13.26 -18.14 4.63
N VAL A 388 -13.86 -16.99 4.30
CA VAL A 388 -13.60 -16.30 3.03
C VAL A 388 -12.21 -15.67 3.01
N ALA A 389 -11.80 -15.00 4.10
CA ALA A 389 -10.51 -14.34 4.17
C ALA A 389 -9.36 -15.35 4.12
N VAL A 390 -9.38 -16.38 4.98
CA VAL A 390 -8.38 -17.46 4.95
C VAL A 390 -8.46 -18.26 3.66
N GLY A 391 -9.67 -18.61 3.21
CA GLY A 391 -9.86 -19.42 2.01
C GLY A 391 -9.36 -18.73 0.74
N THR A 392 -9.67 -17.45 0.53
CA THR A 392 -9.14 -16.70 -0.62
C THR A 392 -7.63 -16.56 -0.54
N LEU A 393 -7.05 -16.26 0.62
CA LEU A 393 -5.61 -16.17 0.78
C LEU A 393 -4.91 -17.51 0.47
N LEU A 394 -5.41 -18.62 1.02
CA LEU A 394 -4.80 -19.94 0.80
C LEU A 394 -4.95 -20.39 -0.67
N ILE A 395 -6.13 -20.23 -1.26
CA ILE A 395 -6.40 -20.70 -2.63
C ILE A 395 -5.75 -19.75 -3.65
N GLN A 396 -6.05 -18.45 -3.60
CA GLN A 396 -5.55 -17.48 -4.59
C GLN A 396 -4.08 -17.15 -4.35
N GLY A 397 -3.60 -17.09 -3.11
CA GLY A 397 -2.18 -16.86 -2.83
C GLY A 397 -1.28 -17.94 -3.43
N VAL A 398 -1.66 -19.22 -3.29
CA VAL A 398 -0.91 -20.34 -3.88
C VAL A 398 -1.02 -20.36 -5.42
N THR A 399 -2.20 -20.05 -5.96
CA THR A 399 -2.47 -20.22 -7.41
C THR A 399 -2.09 -19.00 -8.25
N LEU A 400 -2.05 -17.78 -7.68
CA LEU A 400 -1.75 -16.55 -8.41
C LEU A 400 -0.37 -16.56 -9.10
N PRO A 401 0.74 -16.99 -8.47
CA PRO A 401 2.02 -17.10 -9.14
C PRO A 401 1.98 -17.98 -10.40
N LEU A 402 1.26 -19.11 -10.32
CA LEU A 402 1.08 -20.04 -11.43
C LEU A 402 0.28 -19.39 -12.57
N VAL A 403 -0.79 -18.67 -12.24
CA VAL A 403 -1.63 -17.95 -13.21
C VAL A 403 -0.82 -16.88 -13.94
N ILE A 404 0.01 -16.11 -13.22
CA ILE A 404 0.89 -15.09 -13.79
C ILE A 404 1.92 -15.72 -14.73
N ALA A 405 2.65 -16.74 -14.23
CA ALA A 405 3.70 -17.40 -15.00
C ALA A 405 3.18 -18.07 -16.27
N ARG A 406 1.95 -18.60 -16.24
CA ARG A 406 1.36 -19.32 -17.38
C ARG A 406 0.79 -18.39 -18.46
N LEU A 407 0.37 -17.18 -18.09
CA LEU A 407 -0.29 -16.26 -19.02
C LEU A 407 0.66 -15.30 -19.72
N ASP A 408 1.92 -15.20 -19.31
CA ASP A 408 2.96 -14.34 -19.90
C ASP A 408 2.44 -12.95 -20.30
N ILE A 409 2.33 -12.10 -19.28
CA ILE A 409 1.57 -10.83 -19.31
C ILE A 409 2.49 -9.65 -19.58
N THR A 410 3.80 -9.89 -19.72
CA THR A 410 4.78 -8.85 -20.03
C THR A 410 4.39 -8.19 -21.34
N ASP A 411 4.09 -6.89 -21.28
CA ASP A 411 3.70 -6.11 -22.44
C ASP A 411 4.97 -5.50 -23.07
N PRO A 412 5.37 -5.92 -24.29
CA PRO A 412 6.56 -5.38 -24.95
C PRO A 412 6.49 -3.86 -25.11
N LEU A 413 5.30 -3.30 -25.32
CA LEU A 413 5.10 -1.86 -25.50
C LEU A 413 5.32 -1.08 -24.20
N GLU A 414 4.98 -1.68 -23.05
CA GLU A 414 5.21 -1.06 -21.75
C GLU A 414 6.70 -1.08 -21.39
N ALA A 415 7.40 -2.17 -21.73
CA ALA A 415 8.86 -2.25 -21.58
C ALA A 415 9.56 -1.18 -22.43
N GLU A 416 9.15 -1.01 -23.69
CA GLU A 416 9.66 0.05 -24.56
C GLU A 416 9.40 1.45 -23.99
N HIS A 417 8.19 1.72 -23.50
CA HIS A 417 7.84 3.01 -22.89
C HIS A 417 8.71 3.30 -21.65
N LEU A 418 8.92 2.30 -20.80
CA LEU A 418 9.71 2.44 -19.58
C LEU A 418 11.19 2.71 -19.90
N ASP A 419 11.71 2.07 -20.95
CA ASP A 419 13.06 2.33 -21.45
C ASP A 419 13.18 3.71 -22.10
N GLU A 420 12.16 4.17 -22.82
CA GLU A 420 12.10 5.54 -23.35
C GLU A 420 12.11 6.59 -22.22
N GLN A 421 11.30 6.39 -21.18
CA GLN A 421 11.25 7.27 -20.00
C GLN A 421 12.60 7.28 -19.26
N ARG A 422 13.24 6.11 -19.08
CA ARG A 422 14.60 6.03 -18.51
C ARG A 422 15.62 6.76 -19.37
N HIS A 423 15.51 6.64 -20.69
CA HIS A 423 16.37 7.37 -21.62
C HIS A 423 16.19 8.89 -21.47
N ARG A 424 14.95 9.38 -21.42
CA ARG A 424 14.64 10.80 -21.16
C ARG A 424 15.21 11.28 -19.83
N ALA A 425 15.04 10.51 -18.75
CA ALA A 425 15.61 10.86 -17.44
C ALA A 425 17.14 11.02 -17.50
N ARG A 426 17.84 10.15 -18.25
CA ARG A 426 19.29 10.26 -18.47
C ARG A 426 19.64 11.52 -19.26
N LEU A 427 18.87 11.88 -20.29
CA LEU A 427 19.10 13.10 -21.07
C LEU A 427 18.91 14.37 -20.23
N ILE A 428 17.83 14.45 -19.45
CA ILE A 428 17.55 15.55 -18.51
C ILE A 428 18.70 15.67 -17.49
N SER A 429 19.09 14.54 -16.89
CA SER A 429 20.19 14.48 -15.92
C SER A 429 21.53 14.95 -16.52
N ARG A 430 21.82 14.60 -17.78
CA ARG A 430 23.03 15.04 -18.48
C ARG A 430 23.00 16.54 -18.74
N ARG A 431 21.89 17.05 -19.28
CA ARG A 431 21.72 18.46 -19.60
C ARG A 431 21.92 19.33 -18.36
N ALA A 432 21.29 18.96 -17.25
CA ALA A 432 21.43 19.65 -15.96
C ALA A 432 22.88 19.69 -15.45
N VAL A 433 23.65 18.61 -15.63
CA VAL A 433 25.08 18.57 -15.25
C VAL A 433 25.91 19.48 -16.15
N GLN A 434 25.66 19.44 -17.47
CA GLN A 434 26.39 20.28 -18.42
C GLN A 434 26.17 21.75 -18.11
N GLU A 435 24.92 22.18 -18.03
CA GLU A 435 24.54 23.56 -17.72
C GLU A 435 25.14 24.02 -16.39
N CYS A 436 25.03 23.21 -15.32
CA CYS A 436 25.60 23.55 -14.01
C CYS A 436 27.12 23.73 -14.05
N LEU A 437 27.84 22.86 -14.74
CA LEU A 437 29.30 22.90 -14.78
C LEU A 437 29.82 23.95 -15.76
N ASP A 438 29.12 24.22 -16.86
CA ASP A 438 29.45 25.31 -17.79
C ASP A 438 29.26 26.68 -17.13
N GLU A 439 28.16 26.88 -16.41
CA GLU A 439 27.93 28.09 -15.59
C GLU A 439 29.02 28.28 -14.53
N ALA A 440 29.51 27.20 -13.94
CA ALA A 440 30.57 27.23 -12.93
C ALA A 440 31.94 27.57 -13.56
N LEU A 441 32.30 26.91 -14.65
CA LEU A 441 33.57 27.14 -15.36
C LEU A 441 33.71 28.58 -15.86
N GLN A 442 32.61 29.22 -16.27
CA GLN A 442 32.63 30.63 -16.68
C GLN A 442 32.94 31.60 -15.53
N LYS A 443 32.66 31.21 -14.27
CA LYS A 443 32.85 32.05 -13.08
C LYS A 443 34.17 31.80 -12.37
N VAL A 444 34.88 30.74 -12.73
CA VAL A 444 36.13 30.32 -12.07
C VAL A 444 37.34 30.84 -12.86
N SER A 445 38.24 31.54 -12.18
CA SER A 445 39.53 31.99 -12.74
C SER A 445 40.71 31.14 -12.29
N ASP A 446 40.51 30.30 -11.27
CA ASP A 446 41.52 29.42 -10.69
C ASP A 446 41.61 28.09 -11.44
N LYS A 447 42.82 27.70 -11.84
CA LYS A 447 43.08 26.50 -12.62
C LYS A 447 42.81 25.23 -11.81
N ASP A 448 43.13 25.24 -10.53
CA ASP A 448 42.92 24.06 -9.66
C ASP A 448 41.42 23.76 -9.52
N THR A 449 40.59 24.80 -9.36
CA THR A 449 39.13 24.66 -9.32
C THR A 449 38.54 24.22 -10.66
N ALA A 450 39.08 24.70 -11.79
CA ALA A 450 38.67 24.27 -13.12
C ALA A 450 38.96 22.77 -13.36
N ASP A 451 40.14 22.29 -12.95
CA ASP A 451 40.52 20.87 -13.04
C ASP A 451 39.60 19.98 -12.18
N VAL A 452 39.17 20.48 -11.01
CA VAL A 452 38.16 19.79 -10.17
C VAL A 452 36.82 19.70 -10.88
N LEU A 453 36.33 20.79 -11.46
CA LEU A 453 35.05 20.82 -12.19
C LEU A 453 35.06 19.85 -13.38
N GLU A 454 36.15 19.78 -14.15
CA GLU A 454 36.30 18.80 -15.23
C GLU A 454 36.36 17.36 -14.72
N ARG A 455 36.97 17.13 -13.56
CA ARG A 455 36.94 15.81 -12.92
C ARG A 455 35.52 15.43 -12.51
N VAL A 456 34.77 16.35 -11.88
CA VAL A 456 33.36 16.14 -11.52
C VAL A 456 32.53 15.85 -12.78
N ARG A 457 32.76 16.58 -13.88
CA ARG A 457 32.10 16.34 -15.19
C ARG A 457 32.34 14.91 -15.66
N ARG A 458 33.61 14.48 -15.74
CA ARG A 458 33.97 13.15 -16.25
C ARG A 458 33.34 12.03 -15.42
N VAL A 459 33.51 12.08 -14.11
CA VAL A 459 32.95 11.06 -13.19
C VAL A 459 31.42 11.01 -13.30
N THR A 460 30.77 12.17 -13.29
CA THR A 460 29.30 12.23 -13.32
C THR A 460 28.75 11.76 -14.68
N MET A 461 29.40 12.11 -15.79
CA MET A 461 28.97 11.70 -17.14
C MET A 461 29.18 10.21 -17.40
N ALA A 462 30.34 9.66 -16.99
CA ALA A 462 30.61 8.24 -17.08
C ALA A 462 29.54 7.44 -16.35
N ARG A 463 29.15 7.86 -15.14
CA ARG A 463 28.06 7.24 -14.37
C ARG A 463 26.71 7.27 -15.10
N ILE A 464 26.29 8.42 -15.64
CA ILE A 464 25.01 8.52 -16.36
C ILE A 464 25.02 7.66 -17.64
N GLN A 465 26.20 7.39 -18.22
CA GLN A 465 26.36 6.48 -19.37
C GLN A 465 26.37 5.00 -18.97
N ALA A 466 27.11 4.64 -17.91
CA ALA A 466 27.33 3.26 -17.52
C ALA A 466 26.11 2.63 -16.81
N GLY A 467 25.24 3.43 -16.17
CA GLY A 467 24.05 2.90 -15.48
C GLY A 467 24.37 2.14 -14.18
N GLU A 468 25.63 2.04 -13.79
CA GLU A 468 26.12 1.42 -12.55
C GLU A 468 27.09 2.36 -11.82
N VAL A 469 27.15 2.18 -10.49
CA VAL A 469 28.18 2.75 -9.64
C VAL A 469 29.42 1.88 -9.81
N GLU A 470 30.38 2.32 -10.62
CA GLU A 470 31.72 1.72 -10.53
C GLU A 470 32.24 1.96 -9.12
N ASP A 471 32.67 0.87 -8.49
CA ASP A 471 33.32 0.81 -7.19
C ASP A 471 34.69 1.48 -7.32
N ASP A 472 34.70 2.81 -7.28
CA ASP A 472 35.87 3.64 -7.59
C ASP A 472 36.82 3.68 -6.38
N ASN A 473 37.36 2.51 -6.03
CA ASN A 473 38.24 2.31 -4.88
C ASN A 473 39.73 2.51 -5.21
N GLU A 474 40.11 2.94 -6.41
CA GLU A 474 41.52 2.97 -6.82
C GLU A 474 42.20 4.33 -6.95
N ARG A 475 41.54 5.48 -6.75
CA ARG A 475 42.19 6.79 -7.04
C ARG A 475 41.98 7.91 -6.03
N ALA A 476 41.74 7.57 -4.76
CA ALA A 476 41.60 8.53 -3.66
C ALA A 476 42.92 8.98 -3.00
N GLN A 477 44.09 8.62 -3.56
CA GLN A 477 45.39 9.13 -3.11
C GLN A 477 45.98 10.10 -4.12
N ARG A 478 45.44 11.32 -4.20
CA ARG A 478 46.21 12.52 -4.57
C ARG A 478 45.42 13.78 -4.19
N THR A 479 45.95 14.44 -3.16
CA THR A 479 45.65 15.80 -2.65
C THR A 479 44.40 15.97 -1.77
N ARG A 480 44.63 16.00 -0.45
CA ARG A 480 43.62 16.18 0.62
C ARG A 480 42.82 17.51 0.56
N ALA A 481 43.29 18.53 -0.16
CA ALA A 481 42.56 19.80 -0.35
C ALA A 481 41.54 19.74 -1.49
N THR A 482 41.86 19.02 -2.56
CA THR A 482 41.04 18.86 -3.77
C THR A 482 39.78 18.02 -3.53
N GLY A 483 39.81 17.13 -2.52
CA GLY A 483 38.68 16.25 -2.18
C GLY A 483 37.45 16.99 -1.62
N ALA A 484 37.65 18.01 -0.79
CA ALA A 484 36.54 18.78 -0.20
C ALA A 484 35.81 19.61 -1.26
N THR A 485 36.56 20.32 -2.12
CA THR A 485 36.01 21.11 -3.25
C THR A 485 35.33 20.20 -4.28
N PHE A 486 35.90 19.02 -4.56
CA PHE A 486 35.25 18.02 -5.41
C PHE A 486 33.88 17.60 -4.85
N GLU A 487 33.81 17.32 -3.53
CA GLU A 487 32.59 16.88 -2.88
C GLU A 487 31.52 17.99 -2.77
N GLU A 488 31.94 19.24 -2.66
CA GLU A 488 31.05 20.41 -2.71
C GLU A 488 30.42 20.59 -4.09
N TRP A 489 31.22 20.53 -5.15
CA TRP A 489 30.73 20.61 -6.52
C TRP A 489 29.86 19.42 -6.89
N ARG A 490 30.22 18.21 -6.43
CA ARG A 490 29.41 17.01 -6.61
C ARG A 490 28.01 17.17 -6.01
N ARG A 491 27.91 17.66 -4.77
CA ARG A 491 26.61 17.96 -4.13
C ARG A 491 25.82 19.03 -4.89
N THR A 492 26.50 20.06 -5.38
CA THR A 492 25.86 21.11 -6.20
C THR A 492 25.27 20.54 -7.49
N VAL A 493 26.02 19.68 -8.20
CA VAL A 493 25.55 18.99 -9.40
C VAL A 493 24.37 18.07 -9.08
N LEU A 494 24.45 17.25 -8.02
CA LEU A 494 23.37 16.36 -7.60
C LEU A 494 22.08 17.14 -7.30
N ARG A 495 22.18 18.29 -6.62
CA ARG A 495 21.02 19.16 -6.37
C ARG A 495 20.40 19.69 -7.66
N ARG A 496 21.21 20.18 -8.61
CA ARG A 496 20.74 20.66 -9.91
C ARG A 496 20.07 19.57 -10.75
N GLN A 497 20.64 18.36 -10.75
CA GLN A 497 20.01 17.21 -11.41
C GLN A 497 18.64 16.90 -10.83
N ARG A 498 18.53 16.90 -9.50
CA ARG A 498 17.25 16.68 -8.81
C ARG A 498 16.22 17.75 -9.17
N GLU A 499 16.59 19.04 -9.15
CA GLU A 499 15.71 20.14 -9.54
C GLU A 499 15.18 19.98 -10.98
N ALA A 500 16.06 19.63 -11.92
CA ALA A 500 15.69 19.44 -13.32
C ALA A 500 14.74 18.25 -13.51
N LEU A 501 15.03 17.11 -12.87
CA LEU A 501 14.18 15.92 -12.93
C LEU A 501 12.80 16.16 -12.30
N LEU A 502 12.73 16.92 -11.20
CA LEU A 502 11.47 17.31 -10.57
C LEU A 502 10.65 18.23 -11.46
N SER A 503 11.29 19.24 -12.06
CA SER A 503 10.63 20.12 -13.01
C SER A 503 10.09 19.36 -14.23
N ALA A 504 10.81 18.34 -14.71
CA ALA A 504 10.37 17.49 -15.82
C ALA A 504 9.18 16.59 -15.45
N ARG A 505 9.09 16.12 -14.22
CA ARG A 505 7.87 15.45 -13.73
C ARG A 505 6.70 16.43 -13.64
N ASP A 506 6.93 17.63 -13.09
CA ASP A 506 5.87 18.62 -12.90
C ASP A 506 5.30 19.13 -14.23
N SER A 507 6.10 19.11 -15.31
CA SER A 507 5.66 19.40 -16.68
C SER A 507 5.02 18.20 -17.40
N GLY A 508 5.06 17.00 -16.81
CA GLY A 508 4.57 15.75 -17.41
C GLY A 508 5.51 15.13 -18.47
N GLU A 509 6.75 15.62 -18.59
CA GLU A 509 7.76 15.07 -19.50
C GLU A 509 8.33 13.73 -19.00
N LEU A 510 8.35 13.54 -17.67
CA LEU A 510 8.88 12.35 -17.01
C LEU A 510 7.84 11.70 -16.10
N ASP A 511 7.72 10.37 -16.19
CA ASP A 511 6.88 9.59 -15.28
C ASP A 511 7.46 9.56 -13.86
N ASP A 512 6.58 9.72 -12.85
CA ASP A 512 6.96 9.77 -11.43
C ASP A 512 7.58 8.44 -10.95
N GLU A 513 7.22 7.30 -11.53
CA GLU A 513 7.83 6.00 -11.21
C GLU A 513 9.31 5.94 -11.63
N VAL A 514 9.61 6.43 -12.84
CA VAL A 514 10.98 6.54 -13.34
C VAL A 514 11.75 7.59 -12.55
N LEU A 515 11.11 8.74 -12.25
CA LEU A 515 11.69 9.78 -11.40
C LEU A 515 12.17 9.19 -10.06
N ARG A 516 11.31 8.46 -9.34
CA ARG A 516 11.63 7.90 -8.03
C ARG A 516 12.83 6.96 -8.10
N THR A 517 12.86 6.09 -9.12
CA THR A 517 13.99 5.17 -9.34
C THR A 517 15.30 5.93 -9.56
N VAL A 518 15.27 7.02 -10.32
CA VAL A 518 16.46 7.84 -10.61
C VAL A 518 16.87 8.65 -9.37
N LEU A 519 15.92 9.26 -8.65
CA LEU A 519 16.19 10.02 -7.43
C LEU A 519 16.77 9.13 -6.32
N ASP A 520 16.32 7.88 -6.21
CA ASP A 520 16.88 6.89 -5.28
C ASP A 520 18.38 6.67 -5.52
N GLY A 521 18.79 6.59 -6.80
CA GLY A 521 20.19 6.51 -7.18
C GLY A 521 20.98 7.76 -6.78
N LEU A 522 20.38 8.96 -6.93
CA LEU A 522 21.01 10.22 -6.51
C LEU A 522 21.13 10.33 -4.98
N ASP A 523 20.15 9.82 -4.22
CA ASP A 523 20.17 9.83 -2.75
C ASP A 523 21.27 8.93 -2.18
N LEU A 524 21.43 7.71 -2.72
CA LEU A 524 22.51 6.80 -2.32
C LEU A 524 23.89 7.44 -2.52
N GLU A 525 24.04 8.19 -3.61
CA GLU A 525 25.28 8.89 -3.93
C GLU A 525 25.55 10.05 -2.98
N GLN A 526 24.52 10.84 -2.67
CA GLN A 526 24.66 11.92 -1.70
C GLN A 526 25.01 11.38 -0.31
N ALA A 527 24.44 10.24 0.10
CA ALA A 527 24.77 9.59 1.37
C ALA A 527 26.22 9.10 1.43
N ALA A 528 26.70 8.46 0.35
CA ALA A 528 28.08 7.99 0.23
C ALA A 528 29.08 9.17 0.24
N SER A 529 28.69 10.29 -0.36
CA SER A 529 29.41 11.56 -0.34
C SER A 529 29.50 12.16 1.07
N GLU A 530 28.38 12.25 1.80
CA GLU A 530 28.32 12.80 3.16
C GLU A 530 29.14 11.95 4.16
N THR A 531 29.08 10.62 4.04
CA THR A 531 29.86 9.70 4.88
C THR A 531 31.37 9.88 4.66
N ARG A 532 31.81 10.06 3.40
CA ARG A 532 33.22 10.33 3.07
C ARG A 532 33.69 11.67 3.66
N LEU A 533 32.86 12.70 3.58
CA LEU A 533 33.18 14.01 4.15
C LEU A 533 33.27 13.97 5.68
N GLN A 534 32.36 13.26 6.35
CA GLN A 534 32.40 13.09 7.81
C GLN A 534 33.68 12.37 8.26
N ARG A 535 34.08 11.29 7.58
CA ARG A 535 35.37 10.63 7.84
C ARG A 535 36.55 11.58 7.64
N PHE A 536 36.54 12.36 6.56
CA PHE A 536 37.57 13.36 6.30
C PHE A 536 37.66 14.45 7.38
N MET A 537 36.53 14.90 7.92
CA MET A 537 36.51 15.88 9.01
C MET A 537 36.94 15.26 10.35
N ALA A 538 36.57 14.01 10.62
CA ALA A 538 36.98 13.29 11.83
C ALA A 538 38.48 12.97 11.87
N GLU A 539 39.13 12.78 10.72
CA GLU A 539 40.59 12.63 10.63
C GLU A 539 41.37 13.95 10.82
N ARG A 540 40.67 15.09 10.87
CA ARG A 540 41.25 16.44 11.00
C ARG A 540 41.14 17.06 12.40
N GLY A 541 40.27 16.51 13.26
CA GLY A 541 40.11 16.92 14.67
C GLY A 541 40.88 15.99 15.58
#